data_AF-A0A820NHB7-F1
#
_entry.id   AF-A0A820NHB7-F1
#
_cell.length_a   1.000
_cell.length_b   1.000
_cell.length_c   1.000
_cell.angle_alpha   90.00
_cell.angle_beta   90.00
_cell.angle_gamma   90.00
#
_symmetry.space_group_name_H-M   'P 1'
#
loop_
_entity.id
_entity.type
_entity.pdbx_description
1 polymer ?
#
loop_
_entity_poly.entity_id
_entity_poly.type
_entity_poly.pdbx_seq_one_letter_code
_entity_poly.pdbx_strand_id
1 'polypeptide(L)'
;MALSSAFSILWLDAHIGLHDQYPIDQMICCIRELAAPVSFASSIEDSLELIDTHLYNNKKIILITSATLGKKIIPEIQQRNFLIHSYYIFCGCIQNHIDWVLEYIEEGLEIQMFDFEIDLLIRLSRDLSNELIKQGRQILDNNPKSALNYFECARTLAEKAVERDTPKDKNDLHRPSTKHRDILDGENGLIAKATRACNNITS
;
A
#
# COMPACT_ATOMS: atom_id res chain seq x y z
N MET A 1 -4.96 -19.47 4.62
CA MET A 1 -4.30 -19.04 5.87
C MET A 1 -3.83 -17.62 5.62
N ALA A 2 -4.48 -16.62 6.21
CA ALA A 2 -4.16 -15.22 5.96
C ALA A 2 -2.76 -14.91 6.53
N LEU A 3 -1.86 -14.37 5.71
CA LEU A 3 -0.59 -13.84 6.21
C LEU A 3 -0.93 -12.70 7.18
N SER A 4 -0.41 -12.75 8.41
CA SER A 4 -0.53 -11.62 9.33
C SER A 4 0.31 -10.48 8.75
N SER A 5 -0.34 -9.52 8.11
CA SER A 5 0.35 -8.37 7.52
C SER A 5 1.04 -7.55 8.61
N ALA A 6 2.28 -7.12 8.36
CA ALA A 6 2.97 -6.17 9.22
C ALA A 6 2.30 -4.77 9.21
N PHE A 7 1.42 -4.53 8.24
CA PHE A 7 0.77 -3.24 8.02
C PHE A 7 -0.72 -3.28 8.32
N SER A 8 -1.26 -2.13 8.70
CA SER A 8 -2.68 -1.79 8.67
C SER A 8 -2.86 -0.52 7.85
N ILE A 9 -3.87 -0.51 6.99
CA ILE A 9 -4.24 0.67 6.23
C ILE A 9 -5.42 1.32 6.96
N LEU A 10 -5.27 2.59 7.31
CA LEU A 10 -6.34 3.39 7.88
C LEU A 10 -6.78 4.43 6.85
N TRP A 11 -8.06 4.42 6.49
CA TRP A 11 -8.66 5.36 5.57
C TRP A 11 -9.60 6.30 6.31
N LEU A 12 -9.20 7.55 6.44
CA LEU A 12 -10.03 8.64 6.96
C LEU A 12 -10.67 9.38 5.78
N ASP A 13 -12.01 9.46 5.79
CA ASP A 13 -12.87 9.99 4.72
C ASP A 13 -13.28 8.94 3.67
N ALA A 14 -14.21 8.05 4.06
CA ALA A 14 -14.72 6.98 3.20
C ALA A 14 -15.79 7.45 2.18
N HIS A 15 -16.09 8.75 2.08
CA HIS A 15 -17.04 9.25 1.07
C HIS A 15 -16.57 9.05 -0.38
N ILE A 16 -15.30 8.67 -0.54
CA ILE A 16 -14.64 8.24 -1.77
C ILE A 16 -15.21 6.90 -2.33
N GLY A 17 -15.88 6.08 -1.52
CA GLY A 17 -16.46 4.79 -1.96
C GLY A 17 -17.92 4.81 -2.42
N LEU A 18 -18.58 5.98 -2.47
CA LEU A 18 -20.06 6.04 -2.62
C LEU A 18 -20.57 6.52 -3.98
N HIS A 19 -19.69 6.81 -4.94
CA HIS A 19 -20.08 7.21 -6.29
C HIS A 19 -19.66 6.14 -7.29
N ASP A 20 -20.51 5.13 -7.56
CA ASP A 20 -20.52 4.23 -8.74
C ASP A 20 -19.19 4.05 -9.51
N GLN A 21 -18.09 3.82 -8.79
CA GLN A 21 -16.74 3.68 -9.36
C GLN A 21 -16.27 2.26 -9.07
N TYR A 22 -16.93 1.30 -9.73
CA TYR A 22 -16.58 -0.12 -9.81
C TYR A 22 -15.05 -0.43 -9.83
N PRO A 23 -14.16 0.36 -10.47
CA PRO A 23 -12.72 0.12 -10.37
C PRO A 23 -12.09 0.33 -8.97
N ILE A 24 -12.59 1.26 -8.15
CA ILE A 24 -12.01 1.60 -6.84
C ILE A 24 -12.27 0.47 -5.83
N ASP A 25 -13.50 0.01 -5.72
CA ASP A 25 -13.89 -1.07 -4.80
C ASP A 25 -13.11 -2.36 -5.06
N GLN A 26 -12.85 -2.67 -6.34
CA GLN A 26 -12.05 -3.83 -6.71
C GLN A 26 -10.60 -3.72 -6.25
N MET A 27 -10.00 -2.55 -6.33
CA MET A 27 -8.63 -2.34 -5.85
C MET A 27 -8.55 -2.41 -4.33
N ILE A 28 -9.51 -1.82 -3.62
CA ILE A 28 -9.59 -1.90 -2.16
C ILE A 28 -9.77 -3.37 -1.72
N CYS A 29 -10.67 -4.11 -2.36
CA CYS A 29 -10.86 -5.54 -2.08
C CYS A 29 -9.56 -6.32 -2.31
N CYS A 30 -8.88 -6.07 -3.44
CA CYS A 30 -7.63 -6.73 -3.79
C CYS A 30 -6.52 -6.44 -2.76
N ILE A 31 -6.35 -5.18 -2.35
CA ILE A 31 -5.41 -4.77 -1.31
C ILE A 31 -5.72 -5.48 0.01
N ARG A 32 -7.00 -5.51 0.41
CA ARG A 32 -7.45 -6.13 1.66
C ARG A 32 -7.20 -7.63 1.70
N GLU A 33 -7.43 -8.32 0.58
CA GLU A 33 -7.26 -9.77 0.48
C GLU A 33 -5.79 -10.21 0.44
N LEU A 34 -4.93 -9.40 -0.18
CA LEU A 34 -3.57 -9.82 -0.53
C LEU A 34 -2.47 -9.17 0.30
N ALA A 35 -2.70 -8.01 0.89
CA ALA A 35 -1.62 -7.20 1.45
C ALA A 35 -1.84 -6.79 2.91
N ALA A 36 -2.92 -6.08 3.23
CA ALA A 36 -3.12 -5.52 4.56
C ALA A 36 -4.61 -5.28 4.87
N PRO A 37 -5.05 -5.44 6.13
CA PRO A 37 -6.39 -5.04 6.54
C PRO A 37 -6.59 -3.54 6.31
N VAL A 38 -7.79 -3.17 5.88
CA VAL A 38 -8.22 -1.78 5.67
C VAL A 38 -9.28 -1.46 6.71
N SER A 39 -9.02 -0.45 7.53
CA SER A 39 -9.97 0.13 8.47
C SER A 39 -10.44 1.48 7.94
N PHE A 40 -11.72 1.78 8.10
CA PHE A 40 -12.30 3.07 7.72
C PHE A 40 -12.66 3.85 8.97
N ALA A 41 -12.34 5.14 8.98
CA ALA A 41 -12.69 6.07 10.04
C ALA A 41 -13.61 7.17 9.50
N SER A 42 -14.66 7.47 10.26
CA SER A 42 -15.63 8.53 9.96
C SER A 42 -15.23 9.90 10.49
N SER A 43 -14.33 9.95 11.47
CA SER A 43 -13.90 11.18 12.13
C SER A 43 -12.42 11.15 12.48
N ILE A 44 -11.89 12.30 12.92
CA ILE A 44 -10.50 12.42 13.39
C ILE A 44 -10.34 11.61 14.68
N GLU A 45 -11.31 11.69 15.58
CA GLU A 45 -11.33 10.97 16.85
C GLU A 45 -11.30 9.46 16.63
N ASP A 46 -12.21 8.94 15.77
CA ASP A 46 -12.23 7.51 15.41
C ASP A 46 -10.89 7.06 14.80
N SER A 47 -10.27 7.93 13.99
CA SER A 47 -8.98 7.64 13.36
C SER A 47 -7.87 7.50 14.39
N LEU A 48 -7.81 8.41 15.37
CA LEU A 48 -6.80 8.39 16.42
C LEU A 48 -6.95 7.14 17.31
N GLU A 49 -8.18 6.74 17.64
CA GLU A 49 -8.44 5.50 18.39
C GLU A 49 -8.01 4.24 17.61
N LEU A 50 -8.27 4.21 16.30
CA LEU A 50 -7.84 3.12 15.43
C LEU A 50 -6.31 3.08 15.30
N ILE A 51 -5.64 4.24 15.23
CA ILE A 51 -4.17 4.32 15.23
C ILE A 51 -3.62 3.69 16.50
N ASP A 52 -4.10 4.12 17.67
CA ASP A 52 -3.67 3.56 18.95
C ASP A 52 -3.84 2.03 19.00
N THR A 53 -5.01 1.55 18.56
CA THR A 53 -5.32 0.12 18.52
C THR A 53 -4.36 -0.66 17.61
N HIS A 54 -4.05 -0.13 16.43
CA HIS A 54 -3.14 -0.80 15.48
C HIS A 54 -1.70 -0.77 15.98
N LEU A 55 -1.25 0.35 16.58
CA LEU A 55 0.08 0.46 17.18
C LEU A 55 0.24 -0.50 18.36
N TYR A 56 -0.78 -0.61 19.24
CA TYR A 56 -0.79 -1.59 20.34
C TYR A 56 -0.64 -3.03 19.84
N ASN A 57 -1.19 -3.33 18.67
CA ASN A 57 -1.06 -4.62 17.98
C ASN A 57 0.24 -4.76 17.15
N ASN A 58 1.22 -3.87 17.37
CA ASN A 58 2.50 -3.82 16.67
C ASN A 58 2.38 -3.77 15.14
N LYS A 59 1.35 -3.08 14.63
CA LYS A 59 1.17 -2.84 13.20
C LYS A 59 1.82 -1.52 12.80
N LYS A 60 2.46 -1.52 11.64
CA LYS A 60 2.83 -0.29 10.93
C LYS A 60 1.60 0.28 10.24
N ILE A 61 1.39 1.59 10.31
CA ILE A 61 0.16 2.20 9.80
C ILE A 61 0.45 2.97 8.52
N ILE A 62 -0.35 2.72 7.49
CA ILE A 62 -0.44 3.57 6.31
C ILE A 62 -1.72 4.39 6.44
N LEU A 63 -1.61 5.72 6.48
CA LEU A 63 -2.77 6.61 6.57
C LEU A 63 -3.15 7.12 5.18
N ILE A 64 -4.40 6.90 4.80
CA ILE A 64 -5.03 7.49 3.61
C ILE A 64 -6.02 8.55 4.09
N THR A 65 -5.96 9.76 3.52
CA THR A 65 -6.88 10.84 3.89
C THR A 65 -7.08 11.85 2.76
N SER A 66 -8.20 12.58 2.77
CA SER A 66 -8.36 13.78 1.93
C SER A 66 -7.45 14.90 2.44
N ALA A 67 -7.00 15.81 1.57
CA ALA A 67 -6.10 16.90 1.97
C ALA A 67 -6.71 17.80 3.07
N THR A 68 -8.02 18.02 3.03
CA THR A 68 -8.72 18.82 4.04
C THR A 68 -8.70 18.17 5.43
N LEU A 69 -8.90 16.86 5.52
CA LEU A 69 -8.82 16.14 6.80
C LEU A 69 -7.37 15.86 7.20
N GLY A 70 -6.49 15.57 6.24
CA GLY A 70 -5.05 15.43 6.42
C GLY A 70 -4.44 16.62 7.14
N LYS A 71 -4.78 17.84 6.71
CA LYS A 71 -4.34 19.09 7.35
C LYS A 71 -4.72 19.19 8.83
N LYS A 72 -5.79 18.50 9.26
CA LYS A 72 -6.25 18.49 10.65
C LYS A 72 -5.65 17.34 11.46
N ILE A 73 -5.59 16.14 10.90
CA ILE A 73 -5.19 14.95 11.65
C ILE A 73 -3.66 14.80 11.78
N ILE A 74 -2.88 15.19 10.78
CA ILE A 74 -1.41 15.04 10.81
C ILE A 74 -0.78 15.77 12.02
N PRO A 75 -1.15 17.03 12.34
CA PRO A 75 -0.68 17.69 13.56
C PRO A 75 -1.01 16.91 14.85
N GLU A 76 -2.21 16.36 14.96
CA GLU A 76 -2.66 15.61 16.14
C GLU A 76 -1.86 14.31 16.31
N ILE A 77 -1.56 13.62 15.20
CA ILE A 77 -0.72 12.41 15.17
C ILE A 77 0.69 12.74 15.66
N GLN A 78 1.28 13.85 15.20
CA GLN A 78 2.61 14.28 15.64
C GLN A 78 2.64 14.67 17.11
N GLN A 79 1.64 15.42 17.60
CA GLN A 79 1.55 15.81 19.01
C GLN A 79 1.49 14.58 19.94
N ARG A 80 0.85 13.50 19.49
CA ARG A 80 0.75 12.22 20.23
C ARG A 80 1.97 11.30 20.03
N ASN A 81 2.94 11.70 19.21
CA ASN A 81 4.12 10.90 18.83
C ASN A 81 3.76 9.55 18.21
N PHE A 82 2.68 9.49 17.44
CA PHE A 82 2.31 8.29 16.73
C PHE A 82 3.24 8.05 15.53
N LEU A 83 3.75 6.82 15.43
CA LEU A 83 4.65 6.42 14.35
C LEU A 83 3.86 5.87 13.16
N ILE A 84 3.49 6.76 12.25
CA ILE A 84 2.88 6.39 10.97
C ILE A 84 3.99 6.05 9.98
N HIS A 85 3.80 4.96 9.23
CA HIS A 85 4.78 4.52 8.25
C HIS A 85 4.79 5.42 7.01
N SER A 86 3.62 5.75 6.48
CA SER A 86 3.48 6.63 5.32
C SER A 86 2.07 7.23 5.24
N TYR A 87 1.99 8.39 4.58
CA TYR A 87 0.77 9.16 4.38
C TYR A 87 0.45 9.26 2.89
N TYR A 88 -0.79 8.96 2.52
CA TYR A 88 -1.32 9.08 1.17
C TYR A 88 -2.47 10.09 1.19
N ILE A 89 -2.29 11.20 0.49
CA ILE A 89 -3.20 12.35 0.55
C ILE A 89 -3.90 12.54 -0.79
N PHE A 90 -5.22 12.35 -0.80
CA PHE A 90 -6.07 12.69 -1.93
C PHE A 90 -6.41 14.19 -1.91
N CYS A 91 -5.97 14.91 -2.92
CA CYS A 91 -6.01 16.37 -2.97
C CYS A 91 -7.11 16.91 -3.90
N GLY A 92 -7.46 16.19 -4.96
CA GLY A 92 -8.26 16.71 -6.08
C GLY A 92 -7.56 17.81 -6.91
N CYS A 93 -6.73 18.63 -6.27
CA CYS A 93 -5.77 19.55 -6.88
C CYS A 93 -4.59 19.80 -5.91
N ILE A 94 -3.44 19.18 -6.16
CA ILE A 94 -2.22 19.22 -5.33
C ILE A 94 -1.79 20.68 -5.07
N GLN A 95 -1.91 21.55 -6.07
CA GLN A 95 -1.47 22.95 -5.95
C GLN A 95 -2.23 23.75 -4.89
N ASN A 96 -3.43 23.31 -4.51
CA ASN A 96 -4.19 23.97 -3.44
C ASN A 96 -3.72 23.54 -2.03
N HIS A 97 -2.89 22.49 -1.94
CA HIS A 97 -2.56 21.83 -0.69
C HIS A 97 -1.05 21.68 -0.46
N ILE A 98 -0.22 21.87 -1.48
CA ILE A 98 1.23 21.64 -1.41
C ILE A 98 1.90 22.47 -0.32
N ASP A 99 1.50 23.73 -0.14
CA ASP A 99 2.15 24.65 0.82
C ASP A 99 2.20 24.10 2.24
N TRP A 100 1.08 23.56 2.74
CA TRP A 100 1.05 23.00 4.09
C TRP A 100 1.66 21.59 4.16
N VAL A 101 1.61 20.81 3.08
CA VAL A 101 2.19 19.47 3.06
C VAL A 101 3.72 19.52 3.05
N LEU A 102 4.30 20.52 2.36
CA LEU A 102 5.75 20.70 2.28
C LEU A 102 6.37 20.86 3.66
N GLU A 103 5.73 21.59 4.58
CA GLU A 103 6.19 21.75 5.96
C GLU A 103 6.44 20.38 6.63
N TYR A 104 5.51 19.45 6.49
CA TYR A 104 5.64 18.11 7.07
C TYR A 104 6.63 17.19 6.32
N ILE A 105 6.75 17.34 5.00
CA ILE A 105 7.76 16.62 4.21
C ILE A 105 9.16 17.07 4.66
N GLU A 106 9.37 18.37 4.90
CA GLU A 106 10.64 18.91 5.38
C GLU A 106 10.98 18.44 6.80
N GLU A 107 9.96 18.16 7.63
CA GLU A 107 10.11 17.49 8.93
C GLU A 107 10.41 15.98 8.83
N GLY A 108 10.46 15.44 7.60
CA GLY A 108 10.84 14.06 7.32
C GLY A 108 9.67 13.07 7.25
N LEU A 109 8.42 13.54 7.18
CA LEU A 109 7.27 12.65 7.00
C LEU A 109 7.24 12.12 5.55
N GLU A 110 6.97 10.83 5.42
CA GLU A 110 6.77 10.19 4.11
C GLU A 110 5.35 10.46 3.61
N ILE A 111 5.17 11.58 2.90
CA ILE A 111 3.87 11.99 2.34
C ILE A 111 3.86 11.86 0.82
N GLN A 112 2.83 11.19 0.29
CA GLN A 112 2.56 11.10 -1.14
C GLN A 112 1.20 11.77 -1.43
N MET A 113 1.17 12.69 -2.40
CA MET A 113 -0.04 13.45 -2.77
C MET A 113 -0.55 13.02 -4.15
N PHE A 114 -1.88 12.97 -4.31
CA PHE A 114 -2.53 12.54 -5.55
C PHE A 114 -3.75 13.41 -5.87
N ASP A 115 -3.92 13.75 -7.15
CA ASP A 115 -5.12 14.44 -7.64
C ASP A 115 -6.30 13.49 -7.87
N PHE A 116 -6.01 12.20 -8.10
CA PHE A 116 -7.00 11.17 -8.39
C PHE A 116 -6.84 9.97 -7.45
N GLU A 117 -7.96 9.46 -6.95
CA GLU A 117 -8.00 8.31 -6.03
C GLU A 117 -7.44 7.04 -6.67
N ILE A 118 -7.70 6.85 -7.97
CA ILE A 118 -7.21 5.68 -8.70
C ILE A 118 -5.67 5.66 -8.74
N ASP A 119 -5.03 6.81 -8.94
CA ASP A 119 -3.57 6.93 -8.97
C ASP A 119 -2.97 6.61 -7.60
N LEU A 120 -3.62 7.09 -6.54
CA LEU A 120 -3.28 6.77 -5.16
C LEU A 120 -3.32 5.26 -4.93
N LEU A 121 -4.41 4.58 -5.33
CA LEU A 121 -4.57 3.14 -5.13
C LEU A 121 -3.58 2.33 -5.98
N ILE A 122 -3.29 2.76 -7.21
CA ILE A 122 -2.25 2.16 -8.06
C ILE A 122 -0.89 2.26 -7.36
N ARG A 123 -0.56 3.44 -6.83
CA ARG A 123 0.71 3.64 -6.13
C ARG A 123 0.80 2.82 -4.85
N LEU A 124 -0.24 2.84 -4.02
CA LEU A 124 -0.32 2.04 -2.79
C LEU A 124 -0.16 0.54 -3.08
N SER A 125 -0.80 0.02 -4.13
CA SER A 125 -0.66 -1.38 -4.55
C SER A 125 0.78 -1.73 -4.92
N ARG A 126 1.52 -0.82 -5.54
CA ARG A 126 2.94 -1.00 -5.87
C ARG A 126 3.81 -0.99 -4.62
N ASP A 127 3.58 -0.06 -3.72
CA ASP A 127 4.37 0.07 -2.50
C ASP A 127 4.15 -1.14 -1.58
N LEU A 128 2.90 -1.62 -1.46
CA LEU A 128 2.58 -2.87 -0.76
C LEU A 128 3.19 -4.11 -1.44
N SER A 129 3.20 -4.18 -2.77
CA SER A 129 3.88 -5.26 -3.51
C SER A 129 5.36 -5.33 -3.16
N ASN A 130 6.05 -4.19 -3.13
CA ASN A 130 7.45 -4.11 -2.73
C ASN A 130 7.67 -4.57 -1.27
N GLU A 131 6.78 -4.21 -0.36
CA GLU A 131 6.87 -4.65 1.04
C GLU A 131 6.68 -6.16 1.19
N LEU A 132 5.74 -6.76 0.44
CA LEU A 132 5.57 -8.21 0.39
C LEU A 132 6.84 -8.89 -0.16
N ILE A 133 7.47 -8.33 -1.19
CA ILE A 133 8.77 -8.83 -1.70
C ILE A 133 9.85 -8.78 -0.61
N LYS A 134 9.96 -7.67 0.13
CA LYS A 134 10.95 -7.53 1.20
C LYS A 134 10.73 -8.58 2.29
N GLN A 135 9.48 -8.76 2.75
CA GLN A 135 9.12 -9.76 3.75
C GLN A 135 9.42 -11.19 3.27
N GLY A 136 9.03 -11.51 2.03
CA GLY A 136 9.31 -12.83 1.44
C GLY A 136 10.80 -13.12 1.37
N ARG A 137 11.64 -12.14 1.00
CA ARG A 137 13.11 -12.29 0.98
C ARG A 137 13.70 -12.56 2.36
N GLN A 138 13.22 -11.87 3.39
CA GLN A 138 13.72 -12.03 4.76
C GLN A 138 13.51 -13.44 5.33
N ILE A 139 12.46 -14.13 4.89
CA ILE A 139 12.09 -15.46 5.41
C ILE A 139 12.36 -16.59 4.43
N LEU A 140 12.81 -16.31 3.20
CA LEU A 140 12.97 -17.29 2.13
C LEU A 140 13.78 -18.52 2.54
N ASP A 141 14.92 -18.30 3.20
CA ASP A 141 15.82 -19.39 3.58
C ASP A 141 15.27 -20.22 4.75
N ASN A 142 14.47 -19.61 5.62
CA ASN A 142 13.94 -20.25 6.85
C ASN A 142 12.54 -20.86 6.65
N ASN A 143 11.73 -20.26 5.78
CA ASN A 143 10.36 -20.66 5.50
C ASN A 143 9.98 -20.30 4.05
N PRO A 144 10.48 -21.09 3.07
CA PRO A 144 10.27 -20.80 1.67
C PRO A 144 8.80 -20.92 1.24
N LYS A 145 7.99 -21.71 1.95
CA LYS A 145 6.55 -21.82 1.67
C LYS A 145 5.82 -20.51 1.98
N SER A 146 6.09 -19.90 3.13
CA SER A 146 5.54 -18.58 3.44
C SER A 146 6.11 -17.50 2.52
N ALA A 147 7.41 -17.57 2.18
CA ALA A 147 8.01 -16.63 1.23
C ALA A 147 7.37 -16.70 -0.16
N LEU A 148 7.05 -17.91 -0.65
CA LEU A 148 6.34 -18.10 -1.91
C LEU A 148 4.99 -17.39 -1.91
N ASN A 149 4.20 -17.55 -0.84
CA ASN A 149 2.92 -16.85 -0.71
C ASN A 149 3.09 -15.33 -0.79
N TYR A 150 4.10 -14.77 -0.12
CA TYR A 150 4.41 -13.34 -0.20
C TYR A 150 4.70 -12.89 -1.64
N PHE A 151 5.53 -13.66 -2.37
CA PHE A 151 5.88 -13.33 -3.75
C PHE A 151 4.69 -13.46 -4.71
N GLU A 152 3.80 -14.42 -4.52
CA GLU A 152 2.58 -14.58 -5.31
C GLU A 152 1.58 -13.45 -5.06
N CYS A 153 1.37 -13.07 -3.79
CA CYS A 153 0.57 -11.90 -3.42
C CYS A 153 1.16 -10.62 -4.02
N ALA A 154 2.48 -10.43 -3.90
CA ALA A 154 3.18 -9.28 -4.47
C ALA A 154 3.00 -9.18 -5.99
N ARG A 155 3.16 -10.31 -6.71
CA ARG A 155 2.95 -10.37 -8.15
C ARG A 155 1.53 -9.95 -8.52
N THR A 156 0.55 -10.55 -7.86
CA THR A 156 -0.87 -10.27 -8.12
C THR A 156 -1.21 -8.80 -7.90
N LEU A 157 -0.73 -8.19 -6.81
CA LEU A 157 -0.91 -6.76 -6.54
C LEU A 157 -0.30 -5.88 -7.63
N ALA A 158 0.94 -6.19 -8.04
CA ALA A 158 1.64 -5.43 -9.07
C ALA A 158 0.94 -5.54 -10.44
N GLU A 159 0.45 -6.73 -10.80
CA GLU A 159 -0.30 -6.94 -12.05
C GLU A 159 -1.60 -6.15 -12.04
N LYS A 160 -2.35 -6.16 -10.93
CA LYS A 160 -3.58 -5.37 -10.79
C LYS A 160 -3.34 -3.87 -10.89
N ALA A 161 -2.25 -3.38 -10.30
CA ALA A 161 -1.84 -1.99 -10.45
C ALA A 161 -1.50 -1.65 -11.91
N VAL A 162 -0.77 -2.52 -12.61
CA VAL A 162 -0.40 -2.33 -14.02
C VAL A 162 -1.61 -2.38 -14.96
N GLU A 163 -2.55 -3.30 -14.74
CA GLU A 163 -3.79 -3.37 -15.52
C GLU A 163 -4.57 -2.04 -15.48
N ARG A 164 -4.53 -1.36 -14.32
CA ARG A 164 -5.22 -0.09 -14.09
C ARG A 164 -4.43 1.13 -14.59
N ASP A 165 -3.11 1.05 -14.55
CA ASP A 165 -2.20 2.08 -15.06
C ASP A 165 -2.09 2.08 -16.59
N THR A 166 -2.80 1.20 -17.31
CA THR A 166 -2.66 1.08 -18.76
C THR A 166 -3.20 2.34 -19.46
N PRO A 167 -2.38 3.08 -20.22
CA PRO A 167 -2.85 4.22 -20.96
C PRO A 167 -3.84 3.78 -22.05
N LYS A 168 -4.84 4.62 -22.32
CA LYS A 168 -5.75 4.43 -23.46
C LYS A 168 -5.03 4.53 -24.81
N ASP A 169 -3.77 4.96 -24.82
CA ASP A 169 -2.93 5.14 -26.00
C ASP A 169 -1.72 4.19 -25.98
N LYS A 170 -1.48 3.50 -27.10
CA LYS A 170 -0.49 2.41 -27.23
C LYS A 170 0.97 2.89 -27.31
N ASN A 171 1.19 4.20 -27.38
CA ASN A 171 2.50 4.82 -27.59
C ASN A 171 3.19 5.34 -26.32
N ASP A 172 2.59 5.14 -25.15
CA ASP A 172 3.19 5.59 -23.89
C ASP A 172 4.35 4.67 -23.46
N LEU A 173 5.57 5.21 -23.55
CA LEU A 173 6.83 4.54 -23.22
C LEU A 173 7.11 4.51 -21.70
N HIS A 174 6.28 5.13 -20.86
CA HIS A 174 6.51 5.23 -19.41
C HIS A 174 6.00 4.02 -18.60
N ARG A 175 5.86 2.85 -19.22
CA ARG A 175 5.33 1.65 -18.59
C ARG A 175 6.15 1.23 -17.36
N PRO A 176 5.61 1.26 -16.13
CA PRO A 176 6.36 0.88 -14.93
C PRO A 176 6.51 -0.65 -14.73
N SER A 177 6.20 -1.47 -15.74
CA SER A 177 5.85 -2.89 -15.55
C SER A 177 6.98 -3.92 -15.71
N THR A 178 8.16 -3.57 -16.19
CA THR A 178 9.22 -4.57 -16.44
C THR A 178 9.92 -4.99 -15.16
N LYS A 179 10.32 -4.02 -14.32
CA LYS A 179 11.18 -4.28 -13.15
C LYS A 179 10.58 -5.27 -12.13
N HIS A 180 9.27 -5.23 -11.86
CA HIS A 180 8.64 -6.15 -10.90
C HIS A 180 8.61 -7.59 -11.41
N ARG A 181 8.24 -7.77 -12.69
CA ARG A 181 8.22 -9.09 -13.34
C ARG A 181 9.63 -9.66 -13.43
N ASP A 182 10.63 -8.84 -13.74
CA ASP A 182 12.02 -9.30 -13.83
C ASP A 182 12.57 -9.81 -12.48
N ILE A 183 12.04 -9.30 -11.35
CA ILE A 183 12.44 -9.73 -10.00
C ILE A 183 11.69 -11.00 -9.56
N LEU A 184 10.38 -11.05 -9.82
CA LEU A 184 9.50 -12.09 -9.31
C LEU A 184 9.49 -13.34 -10.19
N ASP A 185 9.41 -13.13 -11.51
CA ASP A 185 9.19 -14.17 -12.50
C ASP A 185 10.49 -14.59 -13.22
N GLY A 186 10.40 -15.59 -14.08
CA GLY A 186 11.53 -16.16 -14.81
C GLY A 186 12.27 -17.26 -14.03
N GLU A 187 13.16 -17.98 -14.71
CA GLU A 187 13.84 -19.14 -14.14
C GLU A 187 14.66 -18.79 -12.89
N ASN A 188 15.21 -17.57 -12.82
CA ASN A 188 15.98 -17.06 -11.68
C ASN A 188 15.19 -16.11 -10.76
N GLY A 189 13.88 -15.96 -11.01
CA GLY A 189 12.99 -15.12 -10.23
C GLY A 189 12.78 -15.64 -8.80
N LEU A 190 12.30 -14.77 -7.93
CA LEU A 190 12.04 -15.10 -6.53
C LEU A 190 11.03 -16.23 -6.35
N ILE A 191 10.00 -16.29 -7.20
CA ILE A 191 9.00 -17.36 -7.17
C ILE A 191 9.66 -18.70 -7.49
N ALA A 192 10.40 -18.79 -8.59
CA ALA A 192 11.11 -20.02 -8.98
C ALA A 192 12.14 -20.48 -7.95
N LYS A 193 12.80 -19.54 -7.26
CA LYS A 193 13.72 -19.83 -6.15
C LYS A 193 12.98 -20.41 -4.94
N ALA A 194 11.88 -19.78 -4.52
CA ALA A 194 11.06 -20.25 -3.41
C ALA A 194 10.45 -21.63 -3.68
N THR A 195 9.93 -21.86 -4.90
CA THR A 195 9.40 -23.18 -5.31
C THR A 195 10.45 -24.28 -5.23
N ARG A 196 11.68 -24.02 -5.72
CA ARG A 196 12.80 -24.98 -5.62
C ARG A 196 13.18 -25.26 -4.17
N ALA A 197 13.26 -24.22 -3.34
CA ALA A 197 13.55 -24.36 -1.92
C ALA A 197 12.48 -25.19 -1.19
N CYS A 198 11.18 -24.99 -1.50
CA CYS A 198 10.09 -25.82 -0.96
C CYS A 198 10.27 -27.31 -1.29
N ASN A 199 10.61 -27.63 -2.55
CA ASN A 199 10.74 -29.01 -3.00
C ASN A 199 11.93 -29.74 -2.36
N ASN A 200 13.02 -29.00 -2.08
CA ASN A 200 14.21 -29.54 -1.43
C ASN A 200 13.99 -29.84 0.07
N ILE A 201 13.01 -29.21 0.72
CA ILE A 201 12.67 -29.48 2.12
C ILE A 201 11.80 -30.74 2.28
N THR A 202 11.08 -31.11 1.22
CA THR A 202 10.24 -32.33 1.18
C THR A 202 10.98 -33.59 0.72
N SER A 203 12.27 -33.48 0.38
CA SER A 203 13.13 -34.56 -0.08
C SER A 203 14.06 -35.02 1.05
#